data_AF-A0A8C9PP00-F1
#
_entry.id   AF-A0A8C9PP00-F1
#
_cell.length_a   1.000
_cell.length_b   1.000
_cell.length_c   1.000
_cell.angle_alpha   90.00
_cell.angle_beta   90.00
_cell.angle_gamma   90.00
#
_symmetry.space_group_name_H-M   'P 1'
#
loop_
_entity.id
_entity.type
_entity.pdbx_description
1 polymer ?
#
loop_
_entity_poly.entity_id
_entity_poly.type
_entity_poly.pdbx_seq_one_letter_code
_entity_poly.pdbx_strand_id
1 'polypeptide(L)'
;MKSEYQNCTECDTLVCLSEMRAHIRTCQKYIDKYGPLQELGETATRCVCPFCQRELDEDSLLDHCITHHRSERRPVFCPLCRLIPNENPSSFNGSLIRHLQVSHTLFYDDFIDFNIIEEALIRRVLDRSLLEYVNHSNTT
;
A
#
# COMPACT_ATOMS: atom_id res chain seq x y z
N MET A 1 -29.01 13.94 17.93
CA MET A 1 -27.67 14.19 18.50
C MET A 1 -27.64 15.64 18.96
N LYS A 2 -27.13 15.93 20.17
CA LYS A 2 -26.92 17.32 20.61
C LYS A 2 -25.64 17.82 19.95
N SER A 3 -25.68 19.01 19.36
CA SER A 3 -24.47 19.66 18.84
C SER A 3 -23.64 20.17 20.00
N GLU A 4 -22.38 19.74 20.07
CA GLU A 4 -21.40 20.19 21.06
C GLU A 4 -20.56 21.33 20.47
N TYR A 5 -20.23 22.32 21.30
CA TYR A 5 -19.53 23.53 20.89
C TYR A 5 -18.30 23.76 21.76
N GLN A 6 -17.23 24.28 21.17
CA GLN A 6 -16.01 24.63 21.88
C GLN A 6 -15.34 25.84 21.21
N ASN A 7 -14.60 26.63 21.98
CA ASN A 7 -13.82 27.74 21.45
C ASN A 7 -12.56 27.22 20.74
N CYS A 8 -12.24 27.80 19.58
CA CYS A 8 -10.94 27.61 18.94
C CYS A 8 -9.83 28.13 19.86
N THR A 9 -8.76 27.35 20.06
CA THR A 9 -7.66 27.71 20.97
C THR A 9 -6.83 28.91 20.53
N GLU A 10 -6.93 29.31 19.26
CA GLU A 10 -6.10 30.39 18.70
C GLU A 10 -6.91 31.68 18.46
N CYS A 11 -8.19 31.57 18.08
CA CYS A 11 -9.03 32.74 17.82
C CYS A 11 -10.21 32.93 18.77
N ASP A 12 -10.39 32.02 19.73
CA ASP A 12 -11.44 32.03 20.75
C ASP A 12 -12.88 32.04 20.19
N THR A 13 -13.05 31.82 18.88
CA THR A 13 -14.37 31.73 18.26
C THR A 13 -15.04 30.43 18.69
N LEU A 14 -16.29 30.51 19.15
CA LEU A 14 -17.10 29.34 19.49
C LEU A 14 -17.54 28.63 18.19
N VAL A 15 -17.17 27.36 18.04
CA VAL A 15 -17.44 26.57 16.84
C VAL A 15 -18.07 25.24 17.24
N CYS A 16 -19.01 24.74 16.44
CA CYS A 16 -19.53 23.38 16.60
C CYS A 16 -18.39 22.38 16.40
N LEU A 17 -18.27 21.37 17.25
CA LEU A 17 -17.18 20.39 17.16
C LEU A 17 -17.11 19.69 15.79
N SER A 18 -18.27 19.45 15.16
CA SER A 18 -18.34 18.88 13.81
C SER A 18 -17.75 19.80 12.73
N GLU A 19 -17.73 21.11 12.96
CA GLU A 19 -17.24 22.13 12.01
C GLU A 19 -15.86 22.68 12.37
N MET A 20 -15.31 22.33 13.55
CA MET A 20 -14.03 22.84 14.04
C MET A 20 -12.91 22.64 13.02
N ARG A 21 -12.89 21.50 12.32
CA ARG A 21 -11.91 21.22 11.25
C ARG A 21 -12.00 22.21 10.09
N ALA A 22 -13.22 22.51 9.63
CA ALA A 22 -13.43 23.47 8.55
C ALA A 22 -13.04 24.89 9.00
N HIS A 23 -13.36 25.25 10.25
CA HIS A 23 -12.97 26.53 10.84
C HIS A 23 -11.44 26.71 10.86
N ILE A 24 -10.68 25.73 11.35
CA ILE A 24 -9.22 25.86 11.49
C ILE A 24 -8.55 26.10 10.12
N ARG A 25 -9.09 25.53 9.03
CA ARG A 25 -8.60 25.79 7.64
C ARG A 25 -8.70 27.26 7.21
N THR A 26 -9.56 28.05 7.84
CA THR A 26 -9.77 29.48 7.54
C THR A 26 -9.37 30.39 8.70
N CYS A 27 -8.91 29.82 9.82
CA CYS A 27 -8.58 30.59 11.02
C CYS A 27 -7.21 31.25 10.85
N GLN A 28 -7.20 32.55 10.53
CA GLN A 28 -5.95 33.28 10.26
C GLN A 28 -4.95 33.17 11.43
N LYS A 29 -5.40 33.31 12.67
CA LYS A 29 -4.53 33.19 13.86
C LYS A 29 -3.88 31.81 14.00
N TYR A 30 -4.62 30.75 13.66
CA TYR A 30 -4.06 29.40 13.65
C TYR A 30 -3.04 29.25 12.51
N ILE A 31 -3.40 29.71 11.32
CA ILE A 31 -2.57 29.64 10.10
C ILE A 31 -1.26 30.42 10.29
N ASP A 32 -1.30 31.60 10.89
CA ASP A 32 -0.11 32.42 11.14
C ASP A 32 0.88 31.71 12.09
N LYS A 33 0.37 30.88 13.01
CA LYS A 33 1.17 30.21 14.05
C LYS A 33 1.68 28.84 13.62
N TYR A 34 0.85 28.04 12.94
CA TYR A 34 1.17 26.65 12.58
C TYR A 34 1.29 26.42 11.07
N GLY A 35 0.95 27.41 10.25
CA GLY A 35 0.75 27.25 8.82
C GLY A 35 -0.65 26.76 8.47
N PRO A 36 -1.01 26.75 7.17
CA PRO A 36 -2.28 26.21 6.72
C PRO A 36 -2.38 24.74 7.11
N LEU A 37 -3.53 24.32 7.64
CA LEU A 37 -3.83 22.90 7.85
C LEU A 37 -3.74 22.19 6.50
N GLN A 38 -2.60 21.55 6.26
CA GLN A 38 -2.51 20.48 5.29
C GLN A 38 -3.21 19.31 5.94
N GLU A 39 -4.27 18.82 5.29
CA GLU A 39 -4.62 17.42 5.53
C GLU A 39 -3.35 16.63 5.21
N LEU A 40 -3.12 15.52 5.91
CA LEU A 40 -2.18 14.51 5.45
C LEU A 40 -2.79 13.88 4.18
N GLY A 41 -3.10 14.72 3.18
CA GLY A 41 -3.33 14.32 1.82
C GLY A 41 -2.00 13.75 1.43
N GLU A 42 -1.99 12.42 1.34
CA GLU A 42 -1.38 11.74 0.23
C GLU A 42 -0.20 12.53 -0.29
N THR A 43 0.91 12.52 0.46
CA THR A 43 2.20 12.69 -0.20
C THR A 43 2.37 11.42 -1.04
N ALA A 44 1.54 11.29 -2.09
CA ALA A 44 1.63 10.29 -3.11
C ALA A 44 2.92 10.67 -3.83
N THR A 45 4.01 10.14 -3.31
CA THR A 45 5.32 10.42 -3.83
C THR A 45 5.34 9.81 -5.21
N ARG A 46 5.22 10.62 -6.27
CA ARG A 46 5.09 10.09 -7.62
C ARG A 46 6.34 9.27 -7.95
N CYS A 47 6.15 8.05 -8.44
CA CYS A 47 7.23 7.18 -8.85
C CYS A 47 7.16 6.94 -10.37
N VAL A 48 8.31 6.66 -10.97
CA VAL A 48 8.41 6.37 -12.41
C VAL A 48 8.64 4.89 -12.59
N CYS A 49 7.79 4.22 -13.37
CA CYS A 49 7.95 2.82 -13.70
C CYS A 49 9.27 2.61 -14.47
N PRO A 50 10.20 1.76 -13.99
CA PRO A 50 11.51 1.60 -14.63
C PRO A 50 11.46 0.81 -15.95
N PHE A 51 10.31 0.21 -16.30
CA PHE A 51 10.16 -0.56 -17.54
C PHE A 51 9.63 0.27 -18.71
N CYS A 52 8.75 1.23 -18.43
CA CYS A 52 8.03 2.01 -19.44
C CYS A 52 8.03 3.53 -19.20
N GLN A 53 8.70 4.02 -18.15
CA GLN A 53 8.84 5.43 -17.79
C GLN A 53 7.51 6.15 -17.50
N ARG A 54 6.43 5.41 -17.21
CA ARG A 54 5.14 5.96 -16.82
C ARG A 54 5.19 6.48 -15.39
N GLU A 55 4.69 7.68 -15.16
CA GLU A 55 4.45 8.21 -13.81
C GLU A 55 3.23 7.54 -13.18
N LEU A 56 3.39 7.14 -11.92
CA LEU A 56 2.41 6.41 -11.14
C LEU A 56 2.47 6.88 -9.68
N ASP A 57 1.35 6.80 -8.98
CA ASP A 57 1.35 6.86 -7.53
C ASP A 57 2.04 5.60 -6.97
N GLU A 58 2.69 5.69 -5.80
CA GLU A 58 3.44 4.56 -5.22
C GLU A 58 2.58 3.32 -5.05
N ASP A 59 1.35 3.52 -4.57
CA ASP A 59 0.37 2.46 -4.32
C ASP A 59 -0.07 1.75 -5.62
N SER A 60 0.07 2.41 -6.77
CA SER A 60 -0.32 1.85 -8.08
C SER A 60 0.82 1.13 -8.79
N LEU A 61 2.07 1.24 -8.32
CA LEU A 61 3.23 0.72 -9.04
C LEU A 61 3.20 -0.82 -9.16
N LEU A 62 2.80 -1.51 -8.09
CA LEU A 62 2.78 -2.96 -8.06
C LEU A 62 1.75 -3.53 -9.06
N ASP A 63 0.51 -3.05 -9.01
CA ASP A 63 -0.55 -3.47 -9.92
C ASP A 63 -0.16 -3.20 -11.38
N HIS A 64 0.37 -2.00 -11.65
CA HIS A 64 0.88 -1.65 -12.97
C HIS A 64 1.93 -2.64 -13.48
N CYS A 65 2.91 -3.01 -12.64
CA CYS A 65 3.96 -3.95 -13.04
C CYS A 65 3.42 -5.37 -13.28
N ILE A 66 2.46 -5.83 -12.46
CA ILE A 66 1.81 -7.14 -12.64
C ILE A 66 1.00 -7.18 -13.94
N THR A 67 0.28 -6.11 -14.26
CA THR A 67 -0.63 -6.03 -15.41
C THR A 67 0.11 -5.83 -16.73
N HIS A 68 1.13 -4.98 -16.76
CA HIS A 68 1.78 -4.56 -18.01
C HIS A 68 3.17 -5.19 -18.23
N HIS A 69 3.81 -5.70 -17.16
CA HIS A 69 5.21 -6.13 -17.20
C HIS A 69 5.45 -7.51 -16.56
N ARG A 70 4.43 -8.37 -16.47
CA ARG A 70 4.51 -9.71 -15.84
C ARG A 70 5.65 -10.60 -16.34
N SER A 71 5.91 -10.55 -17.64
CA SER A 71 6.93 -11.38 -18.31
C SER A 71 8.27 -10.69 -18.44
N GLU A 72 8.40 -9.45 -17.98
CA GLU A 72 9.63 -8.68 -18.07
C GLU A 72 10.70 -9.27 -17.14
N ARG A 73 11.92 -9.40 -17.68
CA ARG A 73 13.08 -9.98 -16.98
C ARG A 73 14.25 -9.01 -16.89
N ARG A 74 14.15 -7.84 -17.52
CA ARG A 74 15.20 -6.80 -17.46
C ARG A 74 15.50 -6.43 -16.01
N PRO A 75 16.79 -6.43 -15.61
CA PRO A 75 17.18 -5.96 -14.28
C PRO A 75 16.91 -4.45 -14.18
N VAL A 76 16.27 -4.04 -13.10
CA VAL A 76 15.90 -2.65 -12.83
C VAL A 76 16.03 -2.35 -11.34
N PHE A 77 16.26 -1.08 -11.01
CA PHE A 77 16.21 -0.61 -9.63
C PHE A 77 14.76 -0.35 -9.21
N CYS A 78 14.44 -0.67 -7.95
CA CYS A 78 13.16 -0.31 -7.37
C CYS A 78 13.11 1.22 -7.16
N PRO A 79 12.10 1.93 -7.71
CA PRO A 79 11.98 3.37 -7.52
C PRO A 79 11.58 3.75 -6.08
N LEU A 80 10.93 2.86 -5.34
CA LEU A 80 10.47 3.11 -3.95
C LEU A 80 11.60 2.99 -2.92
N CYS A 81 12.61 2.14 -3.16
CA CYS A 81 13.75 1.99 -2.23
C CYS A 81 14.63 3.24 -2.12
N ARG A 82 14.56 4.17 -3.08
CA ARG A 82 15.35 5.42 -3.05
C ARG A 82 14.88 6.40 -1.99
N LEU A 83 13.67 6.21 -1.47
CA LEU A 83 13.05 7.11 -0.51
C LEU A 83 13.37 6.75 0.95
N ILE A 84 14.13 5.68 1.19
CA ILE A 84 14.54 5.25 2.53
C ILE A 84 15.94 5.82 2.84
N PRO A 85 16.08 6.75 3.81
CA PRO A 85 17.31 7.54 3.98
C PRO A 85 18.51 6.77 4.54
N ASN A 86 18.37 5.52 5.01
CA ASN A 86 19.44 4.83 5.76
C ASN A 86 19.76 3.40 5.33
N GLU A 87 19.11 2.89 4.28
CA GLU A 87 19.34 1.53 3.80
C GLU A 87 19.99 1.62 2.42
N ASN A 88 21.20 1.06 2.27
CA ASN A 88 21.86 0.92 0.97
C ASN A 88 20.83 0.38 -0.04
N PRO A 89 20.66 1.01 -1.22
CA PRO A 89 19.68 0.57 -2.22
C PRO A 89 20.08 -0.83 -2.64
N SER A 90 19.47 -1.82 -1.99
CA SER A 90 19.90 -3.20 -2.09
C SER A 90 19.63 -3.61 -3.52
N SER A 91 20.71 -3.75 -4.29
CA SER A 91 20.69 -4.21 -5.67
C SER A 91 20.05 -5.58 -5.70
N PHE A 92 18.73 -5.62 -5.86
CA PHE A 92 18.00 -6.86 -5.93
C PHE A 92 18.24 -7.49 -7.30
N ASN A 93 18.95 -8.62 -7.31
CA ASN A 93 19.32 -9.33 -8.53
C ASN A 93 18.15 -10.18 -9.09
N GLY A 94 16.90 -9.70 -9.00
CA GLY A 94 15.70 -10.49 -9.30
C GLY A 94 14.51 -9.66 -9.80
N SER A 95 13.35 -10.31 -9.94
CA SER A 95 12.10 -9.68 -10.42
C SER A 95 11.64 -8.51 -9.54
N LEU A 96 11.55 -7.30 -10.12
CA LEU A 96 11.01 -6.11 -9.46
C LEU A 96 9.64 -6.38 -8.83
N ILE A 97 8.77 -7.12 -9.53
CA ILE A 97 7.43 -7.47 -9.04
C ILE A 97 7.54 -8.23 -7.72
N ARG A 98 8.43 -9.23 -7.64
CA ARG A 98 8.63 -10.00 -6.40
C ARG A 98 9.14 -9.12 -5.27
N HIS A 99 10.05 -8.21 -5.58
CA HIS A 99 10.58 -7.28 -4.59
C HIS A 99 9.49 -6.34 -4.05
N LEU A 100 8.69 -5.73 -4.92
CA LEU A 100 7.56 -4.88 -4.53
C LEU A 100 6.55 -5.63 -3.64
N GLN A 101 6.25 -6.88 -3.97
CA GLN A 101 5.33 -7.76 -3.21
C GLN A 101 5.82 -8.15 -1.81
N VAL A 102 7.11 -8.04 -1.53
CA VAL A 102 7.68 -8.45 -0.23
C VAL A 102 8.07 -7.23 0.59
N SER A 103 8.52 -6.16 -0.07
CA SER A 103 9.16 -5.01 0.58
C SER A 103 8.28 -3.75 0.60
N HIS A 104 7.26 -3.65 -0.26
CA HIS A 104 6.47 -2.42 -0.44
C HIS A 104 4.95 -2.63 -0.39
N THR A 105 4.49 -3.84 -0.04
CA THR A 105 3.08 -4.16 0.20
C THR A 105 2.68 -3.88 1.64
N LEU A 106 2.70 -2.62 2.05
CA LEU A 106 2.15 -2.22 3.36
C LEU A 106 0.60 -2.28 3.39
N PHE A 107 -0.06 -2.28 2.22
CA PHE A 107 -1.52 -2.32 2.09
C PHE A 107 -2.08 -3.65 1.53
N TYR A 108 -1.22 -4.64 1.27
CA TYR A 108 -1.67 -5.94 0.75
C TYR A 108 -1.96 -6.95 1.87
N ASP A 109 -1.55 -6.66 3.10
CA ASP A 109 -1.87 -7.48 4.28
C ASP A 109 -3.38 -7.51 4.56
N ASP A 110 -4.13 -6.47 4.15
CA ASP A 110 -5.60 -6.43 4.21
C ASP A 110 -6.30 -7.17 3.04
N PHE A 111 -5.57 -7.52 1.97
CA PHE A 111 -6.15 -8.16 0.76
C PHE A 111 -5.66 -9.60 0.53
N ILE A 112 -4.67 -10.08 1.28
CA ILE A 112 -4.32 -11.50 1.28
C ILE A 112 -5.24 -12.22 2.28
N ASP A 113 -6.36 -12.72 1.79
CA ASP A 113 -7.18 -13.64 2.58
C ASP A 113 -6.40 -14.95 2.74
N PHE A 114 -5.70 -15.06 3.87
CA PHE A 114 -4.92 -16.24 4.25
C PHE A 114 -5.78 -17.51 4.22
N ASN A 115 -7.10 -17.41 4.45
CA ASN A 115 -8.00 -18.56 4.38
C ASN A 115 -8.11 -19.11 2.95
N ILE A 116 -8.15 -18.24 1.93
CA ILE A 116 -8.23 -18.68 0.52
C ILE A 116 -6.94 -19.38 0.10
N ILE A 117 -5.79 -18.86 0.51
CA ILE A 117 -4.49 -19.47 0.18
C ILE A 117 -4.33 -20.80 0.92
N GLU A 118 -4.67 -20.84 2.20
CA GLU A 118 -4.60 -22.05 3.02
C GLU A 118 -5.52 -23.16 2.47
N GLU A 119 -6.77 -22.84 2.15
CA GLU A 119 -7.69 -23.82 1.54
C GLU A 119 -7.17 -24.35 0.20
N ALA A 120 -6.65 -23.47 -0.66
CA ALA A 120 -6.10 -23.89 -1.95
C ALA A 120 -4.88 -24.81 -1.78
N LEU A 121 -4.03 -24.57 -0.79
CA LEU A 121 -2.89 -25.42 -0.47
C LEU A 121 -3.32 -26.77 0.11
N ILE A 122 -4.27 -26.78 1.05
CA ILE A 122 -4.83 -28.00 1.65
C ILE A 122 -5.45 -28.89 0.56
N ARG A 123 -6.27 -28.31 -0.33
CA ARG A 123 -6.90 -29.07 -1.42
C ARG A 123 -5.88 -29.71 -2.34
N ARG A 124 -4.80 -28.99 -2.66
CA ARG A 124 -3.73 -29.48 -3.51
C ARG A 124 -2.95 -30.65 -2.90
N VAL A 125 -2.77 -30.64 -1.58
CA VAL A 125 -2.15 -31.74 -0.84
C VAL A 125 -3.09 -32.95 -0.81
N LEU A 126 -4.37 -32.74 -0.49
CA LEU A 126 -5.38 -33.82 -0.46
C LEU A 126 -5.55 -34.49 -1.83
N ASP A 127 -5.64 -33.72 -2.91
CA ASP A 127 -5.74 -34.26 -4.27
C ASP A 127 -4.53 -35.12 -4.63
N ARG A 128 -3.33 -34.70 -4.21
CA ARG A 128 -2.09 -35.47 -4.44
C ARG A 128 -2.11 -36.77 -3.64
N SER A 129 -2.48 -36.73 -2.36
CA SER A 129 -2.59 -37.94 -1.53
C SER A 129 -3.64 -38.91 -2.04
N LEU A 130 -4.76 -38.40 -2.56
CA LEU A 130 -5.81 -39.23 -3.17
C LEU A 130 -5.31 -39.91 -4.45
N LEU A 131 -4.62 -39.17 -5.32
CA LEU A 131 -3.98 -39.71 -6.52
C LEU A 131 -2.96 -40.80 -6.18
N GLU A 132 -2.13 -40.58 -5.16
CA GLU A 132 -1.18 -41.58 -4.68
C GLU A 132 -1.90 -42.82 -4.17
N TYR A 133 -2.95 -42.68 -3.36
CA TYR A 133 -3.75 -43.80 -2.86
C TYR A 133 -4.39 -44.61 -4.00
N VAL A 134 -5.02 -43.94 -4.97
CA VAL A 134 -5.66 -44.57 -6.13
C VAL A 134 -4.64 -45.29 -7.01
N ASN A 135 -3.47 -44.69 -7.23
CA ASN A 135 -2.43 -45.33 -8.01
C ASN A 135 -1.88 -46.59 -7.33
N HIS A 136 -1.71 -46.57 -6.00
CA HIS A 136 -1.27 -47.75 -5.24
C HIS A 136 -2.33 -48.85 -5.20
N SER A 137 -3.62 -48.50 -5.11
CA SER A 137 -4.72 -49.47 -5.09
C SER A 137 -5.02 -50.09 -6.46
N ASN A 138 -4.69 -49.41 -7.57
CA ASN A 138 -4.79 -49.98 -8.92
C ASN A 138 -3.58 -50.87 -9.31
N THR A 139 -2.49 -50.86 -8.53
CA THR A 139 -1.31 -51.72 -8.72
C THR A 139 -1.30 -52.96 -7.82
N THR A 140 -2.39 -53.26 -7.11
CA THR A 140 -2.58 -54.48 -6.31
C THR A 140 -3.69 -55.33 -6.92
#